data_AF-A0A2V6G3G2-F1
#
_entry.id   AF-A0A2V6G3G2-F1
#
_cell.length_a   1.000
_cell.length_b   1.000
_cell.length_c   1.000
_cell.angle_alpha   90.00
_cell.angle_beta   90.00
_cell.angle_gamma   90.00
#
_symmetry.space_group_name_H-M   'P 1'
#
loop_
_entity.id
_entity.type
_entity.pdbx_description
1 polymer ?
#
loop_
_entity_poly.entity_id
_entity_poly.type
_entity_poly.pdbx_seq_one_letter_code
_entity_poly.pdbx_strand_id
1 'polypeptide(L)'
;LERVAYAVEQNDHRGTFYFAQLATVAPKGSKGLVGFHGAGGGGSMMSMDAVVNVGFTIANFTDTSGNPSASKVYRAARIILAQPELVGYFGSGSGVASQEQFWSAYGLAKAFWELALDIPAVIRLGGNTEDRAVEILTRISKLLRASVESYRKIDTPAFIAARFHELVAQTSGKKWKPRAPRVPQFVQSVGEADSFPHDSTAIMLPVKNGRVWIDTARWAEIRSAVQEHSGGLIVNVGGAPAPSLPPEEFASKDSELLACDVECRLAGVDGFYLQLDIPGLDELIGGMQ
;
A
#
# COMPACT_ATOMS: atom_id res chain seq x y z
N LEU A 1 -2.97 16.15 -6.56
CA LEU A 1 -3.27 14.90 -5.81
C LEU A 1 -4.76 14.58 -5.75
N GLU A 2 -5.64 15.52 -5.37
CA GLU A 2 -7.09 15.27 -5.25
C GLU A 2 -7.73 14.75 -6.54
N ARG A 3 -7.38 15.31 -7.72
CA ARG A 3 -7.85 14.80 -9.02
C ARG A 3 -7.46 13.33 -9.27
N VAL A 4 -6.23 12.97 -8.90
CA VAL A 4 -5.73 11.58 -9.02
C VAL A 4 -6.50 10.67 -8.07
N ALA A 5 -6.72 11.10 -6.83
CA ALA A 5 -7.51 10.35 -5.86
C ALA A 5 -8.96 10.14 -6.30
N TYR A 6 -9.61 11.19 -6.83
CA TYR A 6 -10.96 11.10 -7.37
C TYR A 6 -11.03 10.13 -8.55
N ALA A 7 -10.03 10.13 -9.44
CA ALA A 7 -9.96 9.17 -10.54
C ALA A 7 -9.84 7.72 -10.04
N VAL A 8 -9.13 7.47 -8.94
CA VAL A 8 -9.08 6.13 -8.32
C VAL A 8 -10.45 5.73 -7.79
N GLU A 9 -11.13 6.62 -7.06
CA GLU A 9 -12.45 6.34 -6.48
C GLU A 9 -13.51 6.08 -7.55
N GLN A 10 -13.49 6.82 -8.66
CA GLN A 10 -14.43 6.60 -9.77
C GLN A 10 -14.25 5.24 -10.46
N ASN A 11 -13.06 4.66 -10.39
CA ASN A 11 -12.74 3.42 -11.11
C ASN A 11 -12.86 2.15 -10.25
N ASP A 12 -12.99 2.26 -8.93
CA ASP A 12 -13.21 1.13 -8.01
C ASP A 12 -14.34 1.47 -7.04
N HIS A 13 -15.47 0.76 -7.09
CA HIS A 13 -16.64 1.04 -6.25
C HIS A 13 -16.68 0.20 -4.96
N ARG A 14 -15.63 -0.59 -4.68
CA ARG A 14 -15.52 -1.37 -3.44
C ARG A 14 -15.03 -0.46 -2.32
N GLY A 15 -15.88 -0.23 -1.32
CA GLY A 15 -15.64 0.75 -0.26
C GLY A 15 -15.48 2.17 -0.81
N THR A 16 -15.09 3.09 0.06
CA THR A 16 -14.87 4.50 -0.26
C THR A 16 -13.38 4.84 -0.20
N PHE A 17 -12.98 5.84 -0.97
CA PHE A 17 -11.69 6.51 -0.85
C PHE A 17 -11.87 8.01 -1.04
N TYR A 18 -11.72 8.75 0.05
CA TYR A 18 -11.68 10.20 0.02
C TYR A 18 -10.27 10.69 0.33
N PHE A 19 -9.85 11.74 -0.38
CA PHE A 19 -8.57 12.42 -0.15
C PHE A 19 -8.78 13.93 -0.28
N ALA A 20 -8.26 14.69 0.67
CA ALA A 20 -8.12 16.13 0.58
C ALA A 20 -6.74 16.53 1.11
N GLN A 21 -6.04 17.42 0.39
CA GLN A 21 -4.79 17.96 0.91
C GLN A 21 -5.09 19.06 1.93
N LEU A 22 -4.42 19.01 3.07
CA LEU A 22 -4.56 19.98 4.16
C LEU A 22 -3.30 20.86 4.21
N ALA A 23 -2.44 20.67 5.22
CA ALA A 23 -1.23 21.46 5.36
C ALA A 23 -0.11 20.97 4.42
N THR A 24 0.46 21.89 3.63
CA THR A 24 1.64 21.63 2.81
C THR A 24 2.95 22.06 3.48
N VAL A 25 2.85 22.85 4.57
CA VAL A 25 3.99 23.31 5.37
C VAL A 25 3.62 23.20 6.85
N ALA A 26 4.51 22.63 7.66
CA ALA A 26 4.34 22.59 9.11
C ALA A 26 4.53 24.00 9.71
N PRO A 27 3.58 24.52 10.50
CA PRO A 27 3.75 25.82 11.17
C PRO A 27 4.85 25.77 12.23
N LYS A 28 5.37 26.94 12.62
CA LYS A 28 6.36 27.06 13.69
C LYS A 28 5.82 26.45 14.98
N GLY A 29 6.62 25.59 15.62
CA GLY A 29 6.24 24.87 16.84
C GLY A 29 5.58 23.50 16.60
N SER A 30 5.27 23.16 15.34
CA SER A 30 4.85 21.81 14.96
C SER A 30 6.02 20.82 15.01
N LYS A 31 5.72 19.57 15.34
CA LYS A 31 6.65 18.43 15.26
C LYS A 31 6.81 17.88 13.84
N GLY A 32 6.09 18.42 12.86
CA GLY A 32 6.21 18.07 11.43
C GLY A 32 4.90 17.65 10.78
N LEU A 33 4.95 17.44 9.47
CA LEU A 33 3.82 16.99 8.66
C LEU A 33 3.62 15.47 8.76
N VAL A 34 2.39 15.04 8.99
CA VAL A 34 2.02 13.62 9.09
C VAL A 34 1.09 13.26 7.95
N GLY A 35 1.45 12.22 7.19
CA GLY A 35 0.55 11.61 6.23
C GLY A 35 -0.50 10.81 6.97
N PHE A 36 -1.76 11.23 6.93
CA PHE A 36 -2.83 10.63 7.73
C PHE A 36 -3.70 9.70 6.85
N HIS A 37 -3.99 8.49 7.35
CA HIS A 37 -4.83 7.50 6.67
C HIS A 37 -5.95 7.00 7.60
N GLY A 38 -7.14 7.55 7.42
CA GLY A 38 -8.35 7.14 8.11
C GLY A 38 -8.95 5.85 7.57
N ALA A 39 -9.60 5.09 8.46
CA ALA A 39 -10.39 3.90 8.12
C ALA A 39 -11.75 3.94 8.85
N GLY A 40 -12.55 4.95 8.54
CA GLY A 40 -13.92 5.16 9.04
C GLY A 40 -14.09 6.51 9.75
N GLY A 41 -15.07 7.31 9.29
CA GLY A 41 -15.30 8.72 9.65
C GLY A 41 -15.00 9.12 11.11
N GLY A 42 -15.94 8.89 12.04
CA GLY A 42 -15.83 9.40 13.43
C GLY A 42 -14.54 8.97 14.14
N GLY A 43 -14.11 7.72 13.95
CA GLY A 43 -12.87 7.20 14.51
C GLY A 43 -11.60 7.81 13.93
N SER A 44 -11.62 8.10 12.62
CA SER A 44 -10.53 8.79 11.94
C SER A 44 -10.39 10.21 12.48
N MET A 45 -11.50 10.94 12.66
CA MET A 45 -11.48 12.28 13.27
C MET A 45 -10.92 12.28 14.69
N MET A 46 -11.33 11.33 15.55
CA MET A 46 -10.72 11.17 16.89
C MET A 46 -9.21 10.92 16.84
N SER A 47 -8.76 10.21 15.81
CA SER A 47 -7.34 9.90 15.62
C SER A 47 -6.55 11.10 15.09
N MET A 48 -7.17 11.94 14.25
CA MET A 48 -6.61 13.23 13.85
C MET A 48 -6.39 14.13 15.07
N ASP A 49 -7.40 14.24 15.95
CA ASP A 49 -7.29 15.00 17.20
C ASP A 49 -6.15 14.49 18.07
N ALA A 50 -5.99 13.16 18.21
CA ALA A 50 -4.90 12.58 18.99
C ALA A 50 -3.51 12.95 18.43
N VAL A 51 -3.33 12.90 17.11
CA VAL A 51 -2.08 13.28 16.43
C VAL A 51 -1.78 14.78 16.59
N VAL A 52 -2.80 15.63 16.47
CA VAL A 52 -2.67 17.08 16.67
C VAL A 52 -2.35 17.41 18.13
N ASN A 53 -2.99 16.73 19.10
CA ASN A 53 -2.76 16.95 20.53
C ASN A 53 -1.34 16.61 20.97
N VAL A 54 -0.65 15.68 20.28
CA VAL A 54 0.77 15.41 20.53
C VAL A 54 1.72 16.34 19.74
N GLY A 55 1.18 17.32 19.01
CA GLY A 55 1.92 18.44 18.42
C GLY A 55 2.30 18.29 16.94
N PHE A 56 1.71 17.34 16.22
CA PHE A 56 1.92 17.20 14.77
C PHE A 56 0.92 18.01 13.94
N THR A 57 1.25 18.20 12.67
CA THR A 57 0.35 18.84 11.69
C THR A 57 -0.03 17.82 10.63
N ILE A 58 -1.32 17.72 10.33
CA ILE A 58 -1.83 16.74 9.38
C ILE A 58 -1.70 17.28 7.95
N ALA A 59 -1.03 16.51 7.09
CA ALA A 59 -0.78 16.91 5.69
C ALA A 59 -2.01 16.72 4.79
N ASN A 60 -2.87 15.76 5.12
CA ASN A 60 -4.02 15.39 4.32
C ASN A 60 -5.13 14.79 5.18
N PHE A 61 -6.36 14.89 4.73
CA PHE A 61 -7.42 13.99 5.15
C PHE A 61 -7.49 12.84 4.15
N THR A 62 -7.51 11.61 4.64
CA THR A 62 -7.82 10.43 3.82
C THR A 62 -8.71 9.49 4.60
N ASP A 63 -9.71 8.93 3.94
CA ASP A 63 -10.58 7.89 4.50
C ASP A 63 -10.75 6.77 3.51
N THR A 64 -10.29 5.57 3.86
CA THR A 64 -10.63 4.32 3.14
C THR A 64 -11.52 3.46 4.02
N SER A 65 -12.83 3.54 3.80
CA SER A 65 -13.83 2.87 4.63
C SER A 65 -14.83 2.07 3.79
N GLY A 66 -15.82 1.42 4.42
CA GLY A 66 -16.83 0.64 3.69
C GLY A 66 -16.31 -0.65 3.05
N ASN A 67 -15.25 -1.25 3.62
CA ASN A 67 -14.60 -2.46 3.11
C ASN A 67 -13.95 -2.28 1.71
N PRO A 68 -12.97 -1.36 1.59
CA PRO A 68 -12.25 -1.10 0.36
C PRO A 68 -11.41 -2.31 -0.05
N SER A 69 -11.16 -2.41 -1.35
CA SER A 69 -10.20 -3.37 -1.89
C SER A 69 -8.78 -3.08 -1.40
N ALA A 70 -7.92 -4.11 -1.38
CA ALA A 70 -6.51 -3.92 -1.03
C ALA A 70 -5.81 -2.96 -2.00
N SER A 71 -6.20 -3.00 -3.28
CA SER A 71 -5.66 -2.12 -4.32
C SER A 71 -6.08 -0.66 -4.12
N LYS A 72 -7.28 -0.39 -3.62
CA LYS A 72 -7.74 0.97 -3.26
C LYS A 72 -6.93 1.52 -2.08
N VAL A 73 -6.70 0.72 -1.03
CA VAL A 73 -5.87 1.11 0.12
C VAL A 73 -4.41 1.36 -0.31
N TYR A 74 -3.87 0.51 -1.18
CA TYR A 74 -2.55 0.70 -1.79
C TYR A 74 -2.45 2.05 -2.52
N ARG A 75 -3.43 2.38 -3.37
CA ARG A 75 -3.45 3.65 -4.11
C ARG A 75 -3.58 4.85 -3.20
N ALA A 76 -4.43 4.76 -2.17
CA ALA A 76 -4.53 5.79 -1.13
C ALA A 76 -3.17 6.03 -0.45
N ALA A 77 -2.48 4.97 -0.04
CA ALA A 77 -1.17 5.07 0.58
C ALA A 77 -0.11 5.69 -0.37
N ARG A 78 -0.09 5.29 -1.64
CA ARG A 78 0.78 5.88 -2.68
C ARG A 78 0.51 7.38 -2.87
N ILE A 79 -0.75 7.82 -2.86
CA ILE A 79 -1.13 9.22 -3.00
C ILE A 79 -0.74 10.04 -1.76
N ILE A 80 -0.93 9.50 -0.55
CA ILE A 80 -0.47 10.15 0.69
C ILE A 80 1.05 10.34 0.65
N LEU A 81 1.79 9.28 0.27
CA LEU A 81 3.25 9.28 0.18
C LEU A 81 3.78 10.01 -1.07
N ALA A 82 2.94 10.58 -1.91
CA ALA A 82 3.38 11.54 -2.93
C ALA A 82 3.60 12.95 -2.35
N GLN A 83 3.15 13.20 -1.12
CA GLN A 83 3.39 14.46 -0.42
C GLN A 83 4.80 14.47 0.18
N PRO A 84 5.59 15.55 0.01
CA PRO A 84 6.95 15.63 0.53
C PRO A 84 6.96 16.07 1.99
N GLU A 85 8.15 16.02 2.60
CA GLU A 85 8.43 16.58 3.92
C GLU A 85 7.65 15.92 5.08
N LEU A 86 6.98 14.78 4.84
CA LEU A 86 6.32 14.01 5.88
C LEU A 86 7.37 13.47 6.87
N VAL A 87 7.11 13.59 8.15
CA VAL A 87 7.96 13.03 9.22
C VAL A 87 7.54 11.61 9.61
N GLY A 88 6.35 11.18 9.18
CA GLY A 88 5.84 9.85 9.43
C GLY A 88 4.46 9.62 8.79
N TYR A 89 4.03 8.37 8.80
CA TYR A 89 2.75 7.90 8.29
C TYR A 89 1.87 7.40 9.44
N PHE A 90 0.65 7.91 9.55
CA PHE A 90 -0.25 7.56 10.65
C PHE A 90 -1.57 7.05 10.10
N GLY A 91 -1.82 5.75 10.26
CA GLY A 91 -3.06 5.10 9.87
C GLY A 91 -3.91 4.77 11.09
N SER A 92 -5.17 5.21 11.14
CA SER A 92 -6.07 4.85 12.23
C SER A 92 -7.55 4.95 11.84
N GLY A 93 -8.32 3.90 12.18
CA GLY A 93 -9.78 3.87 12.04
C GLY A 93 -10.53 3.94 13.36
N SER A 94 -11.86 3.70 13.32
CA SER A 94 -12.70 3.64 14.54
C SER A 94 -12.38 2.47 15.45
N GLY A 95 -11.83 1.39 14.89
CA GLY A 95 -11.60 0.15 15.61
C GLY A 95 -12.83 -0.76 15.72
N VAL A 96 -13.96 -0.37 15.11
CA VAL A 96 -15.24 -1.10 15.16
C VAL A 96 -15.88 -1.22 13.78
N ALA A 97 -15.08 -1.54 12.76
CA ALA A 97 -15.56 -1.70 11.40
C ALA A 97 -15.87 -3.17 11.07
N SER A 98 -16.93 -3.45 10.29
CA SER A 98 -17.17 -4.76 9.66
C SER A 98 -16.27 -5.01 8.44
N GLN A 99 -15.21 -4.22 8.28
CA GLN A 99 -14.24 -4.31 7.21
C GLN A 99 -13.17 -5.34 7.56
N GLU A 100 -12.77 -6.11 6.55
CA GLU A 100 -11.64 -7.04 6.63
C GLU A 100 -10.33 -6.27 6.67
N GLN A 101 -9.72 -6.17 7.86
CA GLN A 101 -8.55 -5.32 8.05
C GLN A 101 -7.30 -5.88 7.35
N PHE A 102 -7.26 -7.19 7.06
CA PHE A 102 -6.13 -7.78 6.34
C PHE A 102 -6.00 -7.22 4.91
N TRP A 103 -7.09 -6.81 4.25
CA TRP A 103 -6.99 -6.15 2.94
C TRP A 103 -6.30 -4.80 3.03
N SER A 104 -6.62 -4.02 4.07
CA SER A 104 -5.92 -2.77 4.35
C SER A 104 -4.44 -3.01 4.63
N ALA A 105 -4.12 -4.02 5.42
CA ALA A 105 -2.74 -4.39 5.73
C ALA A 105 -1.95 -4.79 4.48
N TYR A 106 -2.51 -5.59 3.58
CA TYR A 106 -1.85 -5.94 2.31
C TYR A 106 -1.60 -4.72 1.44
N GLY A 107 -2.61 -3.84 1.29
CA GLY A 107 -2.47 -2.61 0.51
C GLY A 107 -1.35 -1.70 1.03
N LEU A 108 -1.29 -1.51 2.36
CA LEU A 108 -0.24 -0.77 3.05
C LEU A 108 1.13 -1.44 2.91
N ALA A 109 1.21 -2.75 3.15
CA ALA A 109 2.45 -3.53 3.08
C ALA A 109 3.11 -3.40 1.70
N LYS A 110 2.33 -3.55 0.63
CA LYS A 110 2.82 -3.35 -0.74
C LYS A 110 3.32 -1.94 -0.98
N ALA A 111 2.54 -0.92 -0.61
CA ALA A 111 2.92 0.48 -0.82
C ALA A 111 4.21 0.84 -0.07
N PHE A 112 4.34 0.42 1.19
CA PHE A 112 5.51 0.69 2.01
C PHE A 112 6.76 0.01 1.48
N TRP A 113 6.64 -1.24 1.03
CA TRP A 113 7.77 -1.96 0.46
C TRP A 113 8.24 -1.38 -0.87
N GLU A 114 7.31 -1.11 -1.79
CA GLU A 114 7.64 -0.55 -3.11
C GLU A 114 8.30 0.81 -3.01
N LEU A 115 7.81 1.67 -2.11
CA LEU A 115 8.36 3.00 -1.92
C LEU A 115 9.62 3.01 -1.04
N ALA A 116 10.05 1.85 -0.54
CA ALA A 116 11.19 1.75 0.38
C ALA A 116 10.99 2.65 1.61
N LEU A 117 9.82 2.58 2.26
CA LEU A 117 9.43 3.49 3.32
C LEU A 117 10.55 3.63 4.35
N ASP A 118 10.94 4.88 4.58
CA ASP A 118 12.13 5.22 5.34
C ASP A 118 11.88 6.31 6.40
N ILE A 119 10.60 6.59 6.66
CA ILE A 119 10.04 7.33 7.80
C ILE A 119 9.12 6.40 8.61
N PRO A 120 8.88 6.65 9.91
CA PRO A 120 8.10 5.74 10.75
C PRO A 120 6.63 5.67 10.32
N ALA A 121 6.02 4.51 10.54
CA ALA A 121 4.57 4.35 10.40
C ALA A 121 3.95 3.71 11.63
N VAL A 122 2.81 4.24 12.07
CA VAL A 122 1.95 3.63 13.10
C VAL A 122 0.59 3.40 12.51
N ILE A 123 0.13 2.14 12.56
CA ILE A 123 -1.11 1.69 11.93
C ILE A 123 -2.01 1.05 12.98
N ARG A 124 -3.16 1.66 13.28
CA ARG A 124 -4.20 1.07 14.13
C ARG A 124 -5.40 0.70 13.28
N LEU A 125 -5.55 -0.60 13.06
CA LEU A 125 -6.68 -1.16 12.34
C LEU A 125 -7.50 -1.99 13.32
N GLY A 126 -8.80 -1.77 13.33
CA GLY A 126 -9.69 -2.58 14.14
C GLY A 126 -11.00 -2.83 13.44
N GLY A 127 -11.49 -4.06 13.61
CA GLY A 127 -12.58 -4.63 12.83
C GLY A 127 -12.40 -6.14 12.70
N ASN A 128 -12.95 -6.71 11.63
CA ASN A 128 -12.71 -8.12 11.33
C ASN A 128 -11.23 -8.35 11.06
N THR A 129 -10.73 -9.53 11.47
CA THR A 129 -9.39 -10.03 11.14
C THR A 129 -8.23 -9.07 11.48
N GLU A 130 -8.41 -8.19 12.49
CA GLU A 130 -7.39 -7.23 12.93
C GLU A 130 -6.07 -7.91 13.34
N ASP A 131 -6.14 -9.11 13.91
CA ASP A 131 -4.97 -9.90 14.30
C ASP A 131 -4.11 -10.28 13.08
N ARG A 132 -4.76 -10.66 11.97
CA ARG A 132 -4.07 -10.96 10.71
C ARG A 132 -3.49 -9.70 10.09
N ALA A 133 -4.18 -8.57 10.20
CA ALA A 133 -3.67 -7.29 9.73
C ALA A 133 -2.37 -6.89 10.45
N VAL A 134 -2.34 -7.02 11.78
CA VAL A 134 -1.15 -6.79 12.61
C VAL A 134 -0.02 -7.74 12.22
N GLU A 135 -0.32 -9.02 12.00
CA GLU A 135 0.67 -10.02 11.58
C GLU A 135 1.35 -9.63 10.25
N ILE A 136 0.56 -9.29 9.22
CA ILE A 136 1.06 -8.88 7.89
C ILE A 136 1.98 -7.66 8.01
N LEU A 137 1.54 -6.62 8.71
CA LEU A 137 2.31 -5.39 8.88
C LEU A 137 3.58 -5.60 9.74
N THR A 138 3.54 -6.51 10.71
CA THR A 138 4.71 -6.89 11.50
C THR A 138 5.71 -7.71 10.68
N ARG A 139 5.25 -8.56 9.76
CA ARG A 139 6.14 -9.32 8.87
C ARG A 139 6.80 -8.41 7.84
N ILE A 140 6.04 -7.50 7.21
CA ILE A 140 6.61 -6.59 6.20
C ILE A 140 7.56 -5.56 6.81
N SER A 141 7.35 -5.13 8.06
CA SER A 141 8.22 -4.13 8.72
C SER A 141 9.67 -4.59 8.80
N LYS A 142 9.92 -5.90 8.91
CA LYS A 142 11.26 -6.50 8.91
C LYS A 142 12.02 -6.32 7.60
N LEU A 143 11.31 -6.01 6.50
CA LEU A 143 11.88 -5.76 5.17
C LEU A 143 12.05 -4.25 4.87
N LEU A 144 11.66 -3.38 5.80
CA LEU A 144 11.68 -1.92 5.63
C LEU A 144 12.85 -1.28 6.38
N ARG A 145 13.14 -0.01 6.03
CA ARG A 145 14.23 0.78 6.62
C ARG A 145 13.79 1.63 7.81
N ALA A 146 12.50 1.64 8.10
CA ALA A 146 11.90 2.42 9.17
C ALA A 146 10.98 1.54 10.02
N SER A 147 10.78 1.96 11.27
CA SER A 147 9.86 1.31 12.20
C SER A 147 8.43 1.44 11.67
N VAL A 148 7.80 0.29 11.43
CA VAL A 148 6.37 0.17 11.13
C VAL A 148 5.74 -0.68 12.22
N GLU A 149 4.89 -0.05 13.03
CA GLU A 149 4.20 -0.70 14.15
C GLU A 149 2.70 -0.74 13.88
N SER A 150 2.08 -1.88 14.20
CA SER A 150 0.65 -2.12 14.00
C SER A 150 -0.05 -2.47 15.30
N TYR A 151 -1.24 -1.91 15.48
CA TYR A 151 -2.04 -1.94 16.71
C TYR A 151 -3.49 -2.33 16.42
N ARG A 152 -4.20 -2.76 17.46
CA ARG A 152 -5.58 -3.26 17.41
C ARG A 152 -6.56 -2.20 17.90
N LYS A 153 -7.86 -2.50 17.84
CA LYS A 153 -8.89 -1.59 18.36
C LYS A 153 -8.75 -1.23 19.83
N ILE A 154 -8.18 -2.13 20.65
CA ILE A 154 -8.04 -1.95 22.10
C ILE A 154 -7.01 -0.86 22.44
N ASP A 155 -6.05 -0.63 21.55
CA ASP A 155 -5.06 0.42 21.69
C ASP A 155 -5.74 1.76 21.38
N THR A 156 -5.72 2.70 22.33
CA THR A 156 -6.45 3.96 22.18
C THR A 156 -5.76 4.90 21.18
N PRO A 157 -6.49 5.79 20.49
CA PRO A 157 -5.89 6.83 19.64
C PRO A 157 -4.81 7.65 20.33
N ALA A 158 -5.00 7.98 21.62
CA ALA A 158 -4.02 8.74 22.40
C ALA A 158 -2.72 7.95 22.61
N PHE A 159 -2.82 6.66 22.94
CA PHE A 159 -1.67 5.78 23.11
C PHE A 159 -0.85 5.66 21.82
N ILE A 160 -1.50 5.37 20.70
CA ILE A 160 -0.80 5.21 19.41
C ILE A 160 -0.19 6.53 18.91
N ALA A 161 -0.82 7.68 19.21
CA ALA A 161 -0.29 9.00 18.85
C ALA A 161 0.97 9.34 19.67
N ALA A 162 0.96 9.01 20.97
CA ALA A 162 2.15 9.11 21.82
C ALA A 162 3.27 8.21 21.31
N ARG A 163 2.95 6.96 20.94
CA ARG A 163 3.94 6.04 20.37
C ARG A 163 4.50 6.54 19.03
N PHE A 164 3.65 7.05 18.16
CA PHE A 164 4.07 7.68 16.91
C PHE A 164 5.03 8.85 17.16
N HIS A 165 4.76 9.68 18.18
CA HIS A 165 5.67 10.74 18.58
C HIS A 165 7.06 10.22 18.97
N GLU A 166 7.14 9.16 19.77
CA GLU A 166 8.40 8.54 20.17
C GLU A 166 9.22 8.05 18.96
N LEU A 167 8.56 7.36 18.03
CA LEU A 167 9.23 6.84 16.83
C LEU A 167 9.76 7.98 15.95
N VAL A 168 8.97 9.04 15.74
CA VAL A 168 9.41 10.20 14.96
C VAL A 168 10.59 10.89 15.63
N ALA A 169 10.59 11.05 16.96
CA ALA A 169 11.68 11.67 17.71
C ALA A 169 13.02 10.92 17.56
N GLN A 170 12.99 9.61 17.29
CA GLN A 170 14.17 8.78 17.07
C GLN A 170 14.78 8.91 15.67
N THR A 171 14.09 9.56 14.71
CA THR A 171 14.53 9.62 13.30
C THR A 171 15.51 10.74 12.96
N SER A 172 16.01 11.46 13.96
CA SER A 172 16.96 12.58 13.79
C SER A 172 16.51 13.62 12.77
N GLY A 173 15.20 13.88 12.70
CA GLY A 173 14.61 14.89 11.79
C GLY A 173 14.53 14.46 10.33
N LYS A 174 14.64 13.15 10.04
CA LYS A 174 14.46 12.62 8.69
C LYS A 174 13.08 12.97 8.14
N LYS A 175 13.05 13.38 6.87
CA LYS A 175 11.84 13.71 6.15
C LYS A 175 11.69 12.88 4.90
N TRP A 176 10.44 12.58 4.59
CA TRP A 176 10.07 11.80 3.44
C TRP A 176 10.29 12.58 2.14
N LYS A 177 10.92 11.88 1.18
CA LYS A 177 11.06 12.33 -0.19
C LYS A 177 10.26 11.41 -1.11
N PRO A 178 9.24 11.90 -1.82
CA PRO A 178 8.50 11.13 -2.80
C PRO A 178 9.44 10.56 -3.87
N ARG A 179 9.18 9.33 -4.29
CA ARG A 179 10.01 8.60 -5.25
C ARG A 179 9.18 7.58 -6.02
N ALA A 180 9.68 7.19 -7.19
CA ALA A 180 9.09 6.12 -7.97
C ALA A 180 9.10 4.78 -7.20
N PRO A 181 8.11 3.90 -7.42
CA PRO A 181 8.08 2.59 -6.80
C PRO A 181 9.22 1.72 -7.34
N ARG A 182 9.75 0.84 -6.49
CA ARG A 182 10.63 -0.23 -6.93
C ARG A 182 9.88 -1.16 -7.88
N VAL A 183 10.50 -1.44 -9.01
CA VAL A 183 10.03 -2.41 -9.99
C VAL A 183 11.07 -3.54 -10.08
N PRO A 184 10.68 -4.82 -9.95
CA PRO A 184 11.62 -5.93 -10.10
C PRO A 184 12.30 -5.95 -11.48
N GLN A 185 13.54 -6.43 -11.54
CA GLN A 185 14.33 -6.45 -12.77
C GLN A 185 13.68 -7.24 -13.91
N PHE A 186 13.01 -8.36 -13.60
CA PHE A 186 12.32 -9.20 -14.59
C PHE A 186 11.12 -8.51 -15.28
N VAL A 187 10.66 -7.37 -14.75
CA VAL A 187 9.63 -6.56 -15.40
C VAL A 187 10.25 -5.64 -16.46
N GLN A 188 11.49 -5.18 -16.24
CA GLN A 188 12.20 -4.26 -17.14
C GLN A 188 12.77 -4.96 -18.38
N SER A 189 12.88 -6.29 -18.38
CA SER A 189 13.25 -7.08 -19.55
C SER A 189 12.17 -7.15 -20.63
N VAL A 190 10.99 -6.56 -20.37
CA VAL A 190 9.90 -6.42 -21.34
C VAL A 190 9.94 -4.97 -21.84
N GLY A 191 10.64 -4.74 -22.94
CA GLY A 191 10.80 -3.41 -23.54
C GLY A 191 9.47 -2.70 -23.83
N GLU A 192 9.52 -1.37 -23.91
CA GLU A 192 8.44 -0.54 -24.43
C GLU A 192 7.89 -1.13 -25.74
N ALA A 193 6.59 -0.98 -25.95
CA ALA A 193 5.73 -1.75 -26.85
C ALA A 193 6.14 -1.83 -28.35
N ASP A 194 7.25 -1.21 -28.76
CA ASP A 194 7.74 -1.17 -30.14
C ASP A 194 9.13 -1.82 -30.35
N SER A 195 9.73 -2.42 -29.32
CA SER A 195 10.94 -3.23 -29.47
C SER A 195 10.74 -4.58 -28.79
N PHE A 196 10.33 -5.62 -29.54
CA PHE A 196 10.31 -6.99 -29.04
C PHE A 196 11.73 -7.41 -28.61
N PRO A 197 12.04 -7.59 -27.32
CA PRO A 197 13.21 -8.35 -26.94
C PRO A 197 12.80 -9.82 -27.04
N HIS A 198 13.44 -10.58 -27.93
CA HIS A 198 13.20 -12.02 -28.08
C HIS A 198 13.55 -12.84 -26.82
N ASP A 199 14.08 -12.20 -25.76
CA ASP A 199 14.52 -12.82 -24.50
C ASP A 199 13.74 -12.34 -23.26
N SER A 200 12.49 -11.88 -23.40
CA SER A 200 11.66 -11.57 -22.23
C SER A 200 11.33 -12.86 -21.45
N THR A 201 11.91 -13.00 -20.25
CA THR A 201 11.64 -14.11 -19.33
C THR A 201 10.39 -13.90 -18.48
N ALA A 202 9.52 -12.93 -18.82
CA ALA A 202 8.31 -12.66 -18.06
C ALA A 202 7.05 -12.68 -18.94
N ILE A 203 5.94 -13.15 -18.37
CA ILE A 203 4.61 -12.96 -18.94
C ILE A 203 3.87 -11.83 -18.22
N MET A 204 2.93 -11.21 -18.92
CA MET A 204 2.06 -10.17 -18.41
C MET A 204 0.61 -10.63 -18.51
N LEU A 205 -0.12 -10.58 -17.39
CA LEU A 205 -1.55 -10.84 -17.32
C LEU A 205 -2.28 -9.54 -16.92
N PRO A 206 -3.24 -9.05 -17.71
CA PRO A 206 -3.92 -7.80 -17.41
C PRO A 206 -4.82 -7.95 -16.18
N VAL A 207 -4.87 -6.91 -15.35
CA VAL A 207 -5.88 -6.75 -14.31
C VAL A 207 -6.50 -5.36 -14.38
N LYS A 208 -7.60 -5.14 -13.64
CA LYS A 208 -8.24 -3.83 -13.59
C LYS A 208 -7.26 -2.78 -13.06
N ASN A 209 -6.94 -1.80 -13.90
CA ASN A 209 -5.99 -0.71 -13.61
C ASN A 209 -4.59 -1.21 -13.20
N GLY A 210 -4.11 -2.25 -13.88
CA GLY A 210 -2.78 -2.80 -13.64
C GLY A 210 -2.49 -4.06 -14.44
N ARG A 211 -1.46 -4.78 -14.00
CA ARG A 211 -0.96 -5.99 -14.65
C ARG A 211 -0.17 -6.84 -13.67
N VAL A 212 -0.31 -8.15 -13.77
CA VAL A 212 0.54 -9.13 -13.07
C VAL A 212 1.69 -9.51 -13.98
N TRP A 213 2.89 -9.48 -13.44
CA TRP A 213 4.10 -9.96 -14.08
C TRP A 213 4.57 -11.24 -13.39
N ILE A 214 4.89 -12.26 -14.19
CA ILE A 214 5.39 -13.54 -13.69
C ILE A 214 6.65 -13.91 -14.47
N ASP A 215 7.76 -14.12 -13.75
CA ASP A 215 9.02 -14.59 -14.29
C ASP A 215 8.92 -16.08 -14.69
N THR A 216 8.80 -16.34 -15.98
CA THR A 216 8.69 -17.68 -16.55
C THR A 216 10.00 -18.46 -16.49
N ALA A 217 11.16 -17.79 -16.48
CA ALA A 217 12.44 -18.48 -16.30
C ALA A 217 12.54 -19.11 -14.90
N ARG A 218 11.91 -18.49 -13.89
CA ARG A 218 11.87 -18.99 -12.51
C ARG A 218 10.60 -19.75 -12.16
N TRP A 219 9.69 -19.98 -13.12
CA TRP A 219 8.38 -20.56 -12.84
C TRP A 219 8.46 -21.90 -12.10
N ALA A 220 9.38 -22.78 -12.49
CA ALA A 220 9.57 -24.08 -11.83
C ALA A 220 9.88 -23.95 -10.32
N GLU A 221 10.59 -22.88 -9.93
CA GLU A 221 10.95 -22.58 -8.54
C GLU A 221 9.78 -21.92 -7.80
N ILE A 222 9.13 -20.93 -8.42
CA ILE A 222 8.15 -20.06 -7.73
C ILE A 222 6.71 -20.59 -7.77
N ARG A 223 6.40 -21.54 -8.67
CA ARG A 223 5.01 -21.97 -8.94
C ARG A 223 4.25 -22.39 -7.70
N SER A 224 4.87 -23.14 -6.78
CA SER A 224 4.17 -23.67 -5.61
C SER A 224 3.65 -22.54 -4.72
N ALA A 225 4.50 -21.55 -4.46
CA ALA A 225 4.15 -20.39 -3.65
C ALA A 225 3.12 -19.50 -4.36
N VAL A 226 3.30 -19.25 -5.67
CA VAL A 226 2.37 -18.43 -6.44
C VAL A 226 0.98 -19.08 -6.52
N GLN A 227 0.89 -20.39 -6.74
CA GLN A 227 -0.38 -21.11 -6.77
C GLN A 227 -1.09 -21.08 -5.41
N GLU A 228 -0.34 -21.28 -4.32
CA GLU A 228 -0.86 -21.22 -2.96
C GLU A 228 -1.36 -19.82 -2.59
N HIS A 229 -0.50 -18.80 -2.72
CA HIS A 229 -0.80 -17.45 -2.26
C HIS A 229 -1.79 -16.70 -3.16
N SER A 230 -1.92 -17.09 -4.42
CA SER A 230 -2.98 -16.58 -5.29
C SER A 230 -4.34 -17.26 -5.08
N GLY A 231 -4.43 -18.24 -4.16
CA GLY A 231 -5.67 -19.00 -3.96
C GLY A 231 -6.09 -19.80 -5.20
N GLY A 232 -5.12 -20.23 -6.02
CA GLY A 232 -5.36 -20.92 -7.28
C GLY A 232 -5.78 -20.03 -8.45
N LEU A 233 -5.66 -18.70 -8.35
CA LEU A 233 -5.93 -17.78 -9.47
C LEU A 233 -4.89 -17.90 -10.58
N ILE A 234 -3.67 -18.28 -10.25
CA ILE A 234 -2.62 -18.65 -11.19
C ILE A 234 -2.39 -20.15 -11.09
N VAL A 235 -2.34 -20.82 -12.24
CA VAL A 235 -2.15 -22.27 -12.35
C VAL A 235 -1.08 -22.61 -13.37
N ASN A 236 -0.59 -23.85 -13.33
CA ASN A 236 0.36 -24.36 -14.31
C ASN A 236 -0.37 -25.08 -15.46
N VAL A 237 -0.29 -24.52 -16.67
CA VAL A 237 -0.84 -25.12 -17.90
C VAL A 237 0.31 -25.33 -18.87
N GLY A 238 0.58 -26.58 -19.25
CA GLY A 238 1.65 -26.90 -20.20
C GLY A 238 3.06 -26.51 -19.74
N GLY A 239 3.29 -26.37 -18.42
CA GLY A 239 4.57 -25.95 -17.85
C GLY A 239 4.76 -24.43 -17.75
N ALA A 240 3.72 -23.65 -18.05
CA ALA A 240 3.73 -22.19 -17.96
C ALA A 240 2.63 -21.67 -17.01
N PRO A 241 2.82 -20.49 -16.39
CA PRO A 241 1.78 -19.86 -15.59
C PRO A 241 0.62 -19.36 -16.48
N ALA A 242 -0.61 -19.60 -16.03
CA ALA A 242 -1.83 -19.15 -16.69
C ALA A 242 -2.91 -18.76 -15.67
N PRO A 243 -3.81 -17.82 -15.98
CA PRO A 243 -4.97 -17.54 -15.13
C PRO A 243 -5.94 -18.72 -15.13
N SER A 244 -6.53 -19.03 -13.97
CA SER A 244 -7.53 -20.10 -13.84
C SER A 244 -8.96 -19.67 -14.18
N LEU A 245 -9.18 -18.36 -14.32
CA LEU A 245 -10.49 -17.75 -14.58
C LEU A 245 -10.51 -17.08 -15.96
N PRO A 246 -11.72 -16.86 -16.53
CA PRO A 246 -11.87 -16.04 -17.72
C PRO A 246 -11.29 -14.62 -17.53
N PRO A 247 -10.83 -13.95 -18.60
CA PRO A 247 -10.10 -12.69 -18.50
C PRO A 247 -10.80 -11.58 -17.69
N GLU A 248 -12.10 -11.37 -17.88
CA GLU A 248 -12.85 -10.33 -17.15
C GLU A 248 -12.96 -10.62 -15.65
N GLU A 249 -13.17 -11.89 -15.28
CA GLU A 249 -13.28 -12.28 -13.88
C GLU A 249 -11.91 -12.20 -13.21
N PHE A 250 -10.86 -12.73 -13.86
CA PHE A 250 -9.48 -12.65 -13.37
C PHE A 250 -9.05 -11.21 -13.13
N ALA A 251 -9.38 -10.30 -14.07
CA ALA A 251 -9.01 -8.90 -13.98
C ALA A 251 -9.59 -8.19 -12.74
N SER A 252 -10.68 -8.72 -12.15
CA SER A 252 -11.30 -8.18 -10.95
C SER A 252 -10.70 -8.67 -9.62
N LYS A 253 -9.78 -9.65 -9.65
CA LYS A 253 -9.16 -10.30 -8.48
C LYS A 253 -7.90 -9.59 -7.97
N ASP A 254 -7.86 -8.28 -8.11
CA ASP A 254 -6.71 -7.46 -7.78
C ASP A 254 -6.35 -7.50 -6.28
N SER A 255 -7.30 -7.71 -5.38
CA SER A 255 -7.02 -7.82 -3.93
C SER A 255 -6.27 -9.11 -3.60
N GLU A 256 -6.74 -10.24 -4.14
CA GLU A 256 -6.13 -11.56 -3.98
C GLU A 256 -4.74 -11.61 -4.63
N LEU A 257 -4.59 -11.05 -5.83
CA LEU A 257 -3.30 -10.95 -6.51
C LEU A 257 -2.33 -10.02 -5.77
N LEU A 258 -2.83 -8.98 -5.10
CA LEU A 258 -2.02 -8.10 -4.26
C LEU A 258 -1.54 -8.84 -3.01
N ALA A 259 -2.42 -9.60 -2.35
CA ALA A 259 -2.05 -10.47 -1.24
C ALA A 259 -0.99 -11.51 -1.68
N CYS A 260 -1.15 -12.12 -2.86
CA CYS A 260 -0.17 -13.03 -3.44
C CYS A 260 1.21 -12.38 -3.58
N ASP A 261 1.26 -11.16 -4.15
CA ASP A 261 2.51 -10.40 -4.29
C ASP A 261 3.18 -10.13 -2.93
N VAL A 262 2.41 -9.73 -1.93
CA VAL A 262 2.94 -9.51 -0.58
C VAL A 262 3.42 -10.81 0.06
N GLU A 263 2.65 -11.89 0.02
CA GLU A 263 3.00 -13.17 0.66
C GLU A 263 4.19 -13.86 -0.03
N CYS A 264 4.25 -13.86 -1.38
CA CYS A 264 5.43 -14.35 -2.11
C CYS A 264 6.71 -13.65 -1.62
N ARG A 265 6.64 -12.32 -1.49
CA ARG A 265 7.77 -11.54 -0.98
C ARG A 265 8.12 -11.85 0.46
N LEU A 266 7.12 -11.99 1.34
CA LEU A 266 7.35 -12.39 2.73
C LEU A 266 7.95 -13.80 2.84
N ALA A 267 7.73 -14.66 1.84
CA ALA A 267 8.33 -15.97 1.70
C ALA A 267 9.70 -15.98 1.00
N GLY A 268 10.22 -14.81 0.57
CA GLY A 268 11.48 -14.72 -0.19
C GLY A 268 11.37 -15.24 -1.63
N VAL A 269 10.15 -15.31 -2.17
CA VAL A 269 9.86 -15.74 -3.53
C VAL A 269 9.84 -14.51 -4.44
N ASP A 270 10.91 -14.36 -5.21
CA ASP A 270 11.05 -13.33 -6.23
C ASP A 270 10.67 -13.90 -7.60
N GLY A 271 9.76 -13.22 -8.32
CA GLY A 271 9.30 -13.66 -9.65
C GLY A 271 7.79 -13.48 -9.88
N PHE A 272 7.06 -12.96 -8.91
CA PHE A 272 5.68 -12.52 -9.05
C PHE A 272 5.57 -11.06 -8.64
N TYR A 273 4.93 -10.23 -9.46
CA TYR A 273 4.78 -8.79 -9.18
C TYR A 273 3.46 -8.26 -9.72
N LEU A 274 2.63 -7.69 -8.86
CA LEU A 274 1.42 -6.99 -9.27
C LEU A 274 1.73 -5.51 -9.46
N GLN A 275 1.77 -5.03 -10.69
CA GLN A 275 1.85 -3.60 -10.97
C GLN A 275 0.45 -3.00 -10.97
N LEU A 276 0.21 -1.97 -10.16
CA LEU A 276 -1.05 -1.23 -10.13
C LEU A 276 -0.81 0.20 -10.60
N ASP A 277 -1.50 0.59 -11.65
CA ASP A 277 -1.36 1.91 -12.25
C ASP A 277 -2.11 2.97 -11.41
N ILE A 278 -1.52 4.16 -11.33
CA ILE A 278 -2.12 5.37 -10.75
C ILE A 278 -1.84 6.53 -11.72
N PRO A 279 -2.63 6.65 -12.81
CA PRO A 279 -2.38 7.64 -13.87
C PRO A 279 -2.22 9.07 -13.31
N GLY A 280 -1.18 9.77 -13.77
CA GLY A 280 -0.85 11.14 -13.36
C GLY A 280 -0.15 11.27 -12.00
N LEU A 281 0.05 10.19 -11.24
CA LEU A 281 0.76 10.29 -9.94
C LEU A 281 2.26 10.53 -10.11
N ASP A 282 2.91 9.79 -11.01
CA ASP A 282 4.37 9.85 -11.18
C ASP A 282 4.79 11.19 -11.81
N GLU A 283 3.97 11.79 -12.67
CA GLU A 283 4.16 13.15 -13.20
C GLU A 283 4.17 14.21 -12.07
N LEU A 284 3.27 14.05 -11.09
CA LEU A 284 3.23 14.92 -9.92
C LEU A 284 4.48 14.74 -9.04
N ILE A 285 4.96 13.50 -8.87
CA ILE A 285 6.18 13.23 -8.11
C ILE A 285 7.41 13.81 -8.82
N GLY A 286 7.53 13.62 -10.13
CA GLY A 286 8.64 14.11 -10.95
C GLY A 286 8.67 15.64 -11.06
N GLY A 287 7.52 16.30 -11.08
CA GLY A 287 7.42 17.76 -11.04
C GLY A 287 7.71 18.40 -9.68
N MET A 288 7.92 17.60 -8.63
CA MET A 288 8.19 18.04 -7.25
C MET A 288 9.65 17.83 -6.82
N GLN A 289 10.49 17.25 -7.66
CA GLN A 289 11.95 17.10 -7.45
C GLN A 289 12.71 18.29 -8.03
#